data_AF-A0A0B2A483-F1
#
_entry.id   AF-A0A0B2A483-F1
#
_cell.length_a   1.000
_cell.length_b   1.000
_cell.length_c   1.000
_cell.angle_alpha   90.00
_cell.angle_beta   90.00
_cell.angle_gamma   90.00
#
_symmetry.space_group_name_H-M   'P 1'
#
loop_
_entity.id
_entity.type
_entity.pdbx_description
1 polymer ?
#
loop_
_entity_poly.entity_id
_entity_poly.type
_entity_poly.pdbx_seq_one_letter_code
_entity_poly.pdbx_strand_id
1 'polypeptide(L)' 'MTVTSIDIDPAELQQAKLLAGTTSNRETVDLALRTLIAVRRQPAAVERIIARRFDPDQIDAQTITPETASA' A
#
# COMPACT_ATOMS: atom_id res chain seq x y z
N MET A 1 -18.73 17.35 1.42
CA MET A 1 -17.39 17.20 0.81
C MET A 1 -16.68 18.53 0.90
N THR A 2 -15.49 18.58 1.49
CA THR A 2 -14.63 19.75 1.46
C THR A 2 -13.95 19.84 0.10
N VAL A 3 -14.17 20.94 -0.62
CA VAL A 3 -13.48 21.23 -1.89
C VAL A 3 -12.29 22.10 -1.56
N THR A 4 -11.09 21.63 -1.92
CA THR A 4 -9.84 22.38 -1.75
C THR A 4 -9.32 22.71 -3.14
N SER A 5 -8.95 23.97 -3.37
CA SER A 5 -8.31 24.40 -4.61
C SER A 5 -6.79 24.23 -4.46
N ILE A 6 -6.17 23.60 -5.45
CA ILE A 6 -4.74 23.34 -5.53
C ILE A 6 -4.29 23.58 -6.97
N ASP A 7 -3.19 24.29 -7.13
CA ASP A 7 -2.56 24.50 -8.43
C ASP A 7 -1.77 23.26 -8.82
N ILE A 8 -2.10 22.70 -9.98
CA ILE A 8 -1.43 21.56 -10.61
C ILE A 8 -1.26 21.91 -12.08
N ASP A 9 -0.12 21.57 -12.67
CA ASP A 9 0.08 21.73 -14.11
C ASP A 9 -1.00 20.94 -14.89
N PRO A 10 -1.82 21.63 -15.71
CA PRO A 10 -2.88 20.97 -16.48
C PRO A 10 -2.36 19.88 -17.42
N ALA A 11 -1.15 20.04 -17.96
CA ALA A 11 -0.55 19.06 -18.86
C ALA A 11 -0.15 17.78 -18.11
N GLU A 12 0.47 17.91 -16.94
CA GLU A 12 0.80 16.77 -16.08
C GLU A 12 -0.46 16.04 -15.62
N LEU A 13 -1.49 16.78 -15.22
CA LEU A 13 -2.76 16.21 -14.78
C LEU A 13 -3.48 15.45 -15.89
N GLN A 14 -3.42 15.97 -17.12
CA GLN A 14 -3.97 15.29 -18.28
C GLN A 14 -3.21 14.01 -18.62
N GLN A 15 -1.89 14.03 -18.52
CA GLN A 15 -1.07 12.83 -18.74
C GLN A 15 -1.31 11.78 -17.66
N ALA A 16 -1.42 12.19 -16.40
CA ALA A 16 -1.78 11.31 -15.30
C ALA A 16 -3.16 10.67 -15.50
N LYS A 17 -4.14 11.41 -16.01
CA LYS A 17 -5.47 10.86 -16.36
C LYS A 17 -5.39 9.75 -17.39
N LEU A 18 -4.61 9.96 -18.45
CA LEU A 18 -4.42 8.98 -19.52
C LEU A 18 -3.73 7.71 -18.99
N LEU A 19 -2.67 7.86 -18.21
CA LEU A 19 -1.92 6.74 -17.63
C LEU A 19 -2.75 5.95 -16.60
N ALA A 20 -3.56 6.66 -15.82
CA ALA A 20 -4.36 6.05 -14.76
C ALA A 20 -5.73 5.54 -15.24
N GLY A 21 -6.14 5.84 -16.48
CA GLY A 21 -7.43 5.45 -17.04
C GLY A 21 -8.64 6.10 -16.37
N THR A 22 -8.43 7.21 -15.66
CA THR A 22 -9.46 7.88 -14.84
C THR A 22 -10.25 8.92 -15.64
N THR A 23 -11.50 9.16 -15.26
CA THR A 23 -12.40 10.07 -15.99
C THR A 23 -12.36 11.50 -15.44
N SER A 24 -11.97 11.68 -14.18
CA SER A 24 -11.97 12.97 -13.48
C SER A 24 -10.64 13.29 -12.83
N ASN A 25 -10.26 14.58 -12.84
CA ASN A 25 -9.06 15.08 -12.16
C ASN A 25 -9.04 14.70 -10.68
N ARG A 26 -10.20 14.75 -10.02
CA ARG A 26 -10.35 14.35 -8.61
C ARG A 26 -10.02 12.88 -8.40
N GLU A 27 -10.47 12.03 -9.32
CA GLU A 27 -10.25 10.58 -9.28
C GLU A 27 -8.78 10.24 -9.51
N THR A 28 -8.12 10.93 -10.45
CA THR A 28 -6.68 10.81 -10.69
C THR A 28 -5.86 11.15 -9.45
N VAL A 29 -6.18 12.28 -8.79
CA VAL A 29 -5.47 12.73 -7.59
C VAL A 29 -5.71 11.76 -6.43
N ASP A 30 -6.93 11.28 -6.22
CA ASP A 30 -7.23 10.28 -5.18
C ASP A 30 -6.44 8.99 -5.39
N LEU A 31 -6.40 8.49 -6.63
CA LEU A 31 -5.65 7.29 -6.99
C LEU A 31 -4.14 7.49 -6.81
N ALA A 32 -3.60 8.63 -7.21
CA ALA A 32 -2.19 8.96 -7.02
C ALA A 32 -1.82 8.97 -5.52
N LEU A 33 -2.64 9.60 -4.68
CA LEU A 33 -2.43 9.66 -3.23
C LEU A 33 -2.48 8.28 -2.58
N ARG A 34 -3.48 7.45 -2.93
CA ARG A 34 -3.58 6.07 -2.45
C ARG A 34 -2.36 5.24 -2.83
N THR A 35 -1.92 5.38 -4.07
CA THR A 35 -0.74 4.66 -4.60
C THR A 35 0.52 5.09 -3.87
N LEU A 36 0.73 6.39 -3.66
CA LEU A 36 1.89 6.92 -2.92
C LEU A 36 1.91 6.39 -1.48
N ILE A 37 0.77 6.39 -0.80
CA ILE A 37 0.65 5.85 0.57
C ILE A 37 0.97 4.35 0.58
N ALA A 38 0.44 3.59 -0.38
CA ALA A 38 0.71 2.15 -0.48
C ALA A 38 2.20 1.86 -0.71
N VAL A 39 2.81 2.55 -1.67
CA VAL A 39 4.25 2.44 -1.99
C VAL A 39 5.11 2.79 -0.77
N ARG A 40 4.76 3.84 -0.02
CA ARG A 40 5.52 4.26 1.18
C ARG A 40 5.24 3.40 2.41
N ARG A 41 4.15 2.63 2.46
CA ARG A 41 3.86 1.68 3.55
C ARG A 41 4.63 0.35 3.42
N GLN A 42 4.97 -0.06 2.21
CA GLN A 42 5.67 -1.34 1.96
C GLN A 42 7.08 -1.44 2.60
N PRO A 43 7.94 -0.40 2.58
CA PRO A 43 9.27 -0.48 3.19
C PRO A 43 9.23 -0.84 4.68
N ALA A 44 8.28 -0.27 5.44
CA ALA A 44 8.16 -0.53 6.87
C ALA A 44 7.66 -1.95 7.20
N ALA A 45 6.94 -2.61 6.29
CA ALA A 45 6.52 -4.00 6.48
C ALA A 45 7.66 -4.97 6.16
N VAL A 46 8.39 -4.71 5.07
CA VAL A 46 9.54 -5.53 4.65
C VAL A 46 10.70 -5.41 5.64
N GLU A 47 10.98 -4.21 6.16
CA GLU A 47 12.00 -4.01 7.21
C GLU A 47 11.66 -4.79 8.50
N ARG A 48 10.39 -4.90 8.89
CA ARG A 48 9.99 -5.71 10.06
C ARG A 48 10.20 -7.21 9.85
N ILE A 49 10.04 -7.71 8.63
CA ILE A 49 10.27 -9.12 8.29
C ILE A 49 11.78 -9.41 8.28
N ILE A 50 12.59 -8.53 7.69
CA ILE A 50 14.05 -8.70 7.61
C ILE A 50 14.71 -8.49 8.99
N ALA A 51 14.22 -7.57 9.81
CA ALA A 51 14.72 -7.33 11.17
C ALA A 51 14.27 -8.41 12.18
N ARG A 52 13.44 -9.37 11.78
CA ARG A 52 13.03 -10.48 12.64
C ARG A 52 14.23 -11.40 12.83
N ARG A 53 14.88 -11.30 13.99
CA ARG A 53 15.78 -12.36 14.47
C ARG A 53 14.92 -13.43 15.12
N PHE A 54 15.16 -14.68 14.71
CA PHE A 54 14.64 -15.85 15.39
C PHE A 54 15.59 -16.19 16.52
N ASP A 55 15.03 -16.48 17.70
CA ASP A 55 15.82 -17.10 18.76
C ASP A 55 16.14 -18.57 18.35
N PRO A 56 17.26 -19.16 18.80
CA PRO A 56 17.71 -20.48 18.32
C PRO A 56 16.70 -21.62 18.57
N ASP A 57 15.85 -21.46 19.57
CA ASP A 57 14.74 -22.35 19.94
C ASP A 57 13.52 -22.26 19.00
N GLN A 58 13.47 -21.23 18.16
CA GLN A 58 12.43 -21.02 17.14
C GLN A 58 12.83 -21.55 15.76
N ILE A 59 14.10 -21.93 15.58
CA ILE A 59 14.60 -22.58 14.38
C ILE A 59 14.33 -24.09 14.54
N ASP A 60 13.67 -24.70 13.55
CA ASP A 60 13.22 -26.10 13.59
C ASP A 60 12.21 -26.45 14.72
N ALA A 61 11.50 -25.44 15.24
CA ALA A 61 10.42 -25.67 16.18
C ALA A 61 9.31 -26.57 15.57
N GLN A 62 8.75 -27.47 16.39
CA GLN A 62 7.74 -28.42 15.91
C GLN A 62 6.52 -27.69 15.33
N THR A 63 6.16 -28.04 14.10
CA THR A 63 4.98 -27.49 13.41
C THR A 63 3.72 -27.84 14.19
N ILE A 64 3.05 -26.83 14.74
CA ILE A 64 1.74 -26.99 15.36
C ILE A 64 0.69 -26.91 14.26
N THR A 65 0.02 -28.03 13.96
CA THR A 65 -1.19 -28.03 13.14
C THR A 65 -2.31 -27.31 13.89
N PRO A 66 -2.91 -26.24 13.33
CA PRO A 66 -4.04 -25.59 13.97
C PRO A 66 -5.21 -26.57 14.03
N GLU A 67 -5.80 -26.75 15.22
CA GLU A 67 -7.06 -27.48 15.35
C GLU A 67 -8.12 -26.76 14.52
N THR A 68 -8.59 -27.41 13.47
CA THR A 68 -9.73 -26.96 12.69
C THR A 68 -10.89 -26.80 13.66
N ALA A 69 -11.31 -25.56 13.91
CA ALA A 69 -12.48 -25.25 14.71
C ALA A 69 -13.67 -26.05 14.14
N SER A 70 -14.10 -27.06 14.89
CA SER A 70 -15.23 -27.90 14.51
C SER A 70 -16.51 -27.08 14.61
N ALA A 71 -17.32 -27.18 13.54
CA ALA A 71 -18.57 -26.46 13.31
C ALA A 71 -19.67 -26.77 14.33
#